data_AF-A0A2U3LVX9-F1
#
_entry.id   AF-A0A2U3LVX9-F1
#
_cell.length_a   1.000
_cell.length_b   1.000
_cell.length_c   1.000
_cell.angle_alpha   90.00
_cell.angle_beta   90.00
_cell.angle_gamma   90.00
#
_symmetry.space_group_name_H-M   'P 1'
#
loop_
_entity.id
_entity.type
_entity.pdbx_description
1 polymer ?
#
loop_
_entity_poly.entity_id
_entity_poly.type
_entity_poly.pdbx_seq_one_letter_code
_entity_poly.pdbx_strand_id
1 'polypeptide(L)'
;MTTPRGQKHRLRPDVAAAIERAWPDGVIEMCFDSEESWFWDVHPKLAGAFHRLHGASLLYQHEAEETRSWTDEDDDDDDPPCPEPSRSYHLFFVAPQDDAFTFETTTETEAEPEFDEYGHQEFDSDAEMITVPGRGHTGWSVAVSLIAPFAAISLSDYAVFEDGSNWQPAIRRYVEDNDGNPVNPEDAFREAHGQQLFQKLDKLRTRIVGILEKHGVTVLPEAELHKAVPWLKGDGEALVGDAVNQPISVFDAFFFEGI
;
A
#
# COMPACT_ATOMS: atom_id res chain seq x y z
N MET A 1 20.56 -13.35 -22.53
CA MET A 1 19.78 -13.03 -23.75
C MET A 1 19.61 -11.52 -23.82
N THR A 2 20.07 -10.86 -24.88
CA THR A 2 19.97 -9.38 -25.02
C THR A 2 18.56 -8.96 -25.39
N THR A 3 17.86 -8.30 -24.47
CA THR A 3 16.56 -7.64 -24.69
C THR A 3 16.66 -6.65 -25.86
N PRO A 4 15.65 -6.55 -26.75
CA PRO A 4 15.67 -5.58 -27.84
C PRO A 4 15.71 -4.15 -27.28
N ARG A 5 16.77 -3.40 -27.58
CA ARG A 5 17.01 -2.01 -27.12
C ARG A 5 15.83 -1.06 -27.35
N GLY A 6 14.94 -1.37 -28.30
CA GLY A 6 13.78 -0.54 -28.67
C GLY A 6 12.65 -0.43 -27.63
N GLN A 7 12.49 -1.42 -26.73
CA GLN A 7 11.40 -1.39 -25.73
C GLN A 7 11.77 -0.58 -24.48
N LYS A 8 13.05 -0.55 -24.10
CA LYS A 8 13.56 0.24 -22.96
C LYS A 8 13.39 1.75 -23.16
N HIS A 9 13.38 2.21 -24.41
CA HIS A 9 13.23 3.63 -24.77
C HIS A 9 11.85 4.24 -24.45
N ARG A 10 10.86 3.45 -24.02
CA ARG A 10 9.55 3.96 -23.58
C ARG A 10 9.49 4.33 -22.10
N LEU A 11 10.38 3.78 -21.27
CA LEU A 11 10.47 4.13 -19.86
C LEU A 11 11.35 5.36 -19.65
N ARG A 12 11.12 6.08 -18.56
CA ARG A 12 12.03 7.13 -18.11
C ARG A 12 13.42 6.51 -17.84
N PRO A 13 14.53 7.16 -18.24
CA PRO A 13 15.85 6.51 -18.17
C PRO A 13 16.30 6.10 -16.76
N ASP A 14 15.95 6.88 -15.75
CA ASP A 14 16.20 6.60 -14.34
C ASP A 14 15.39 5.39 -13.84
N VAL A 15 14.14 5.28 -14.26
CA VAL A 15 13.25 4.13 -13.95
C VAL A 15 13.82 2.85 -14.56
N ALA A 16 14.18 2.87 -15.84
CA ALA A 16 14.78 1.72 -16.50
C ALA A 16 16.09 1.28 -15.83
N ALA A 17 16.96 2.23 -15.48
CA ALA A 17 18.23 1.94 -14.82
C ALA A 17 18.05 1.39 -13.40
N ALA A 18 17.05 1.87 -12.66
CA ALA A 18 16.71 1.34 -11.34
C ALA A 18 16.18 -0.09 -11.42
N ILE A 19 15.29 -0.38 -12.39
CA ILE A 19 14.79 -1.74 -12.64
C ILE A 19 15.95 -2.69 -12.98
N GLU A 20 16.87 -2.29 -13.86
CA GLU A 20 18.03 -3.10 -14.24
C GLU A 20 18.98 -3.37 -13.07
N ARG A 21 19.08 -2.43 -12.12
CA ARG A 21 19.89 -2.60 -10.92
C ARG A 21 19.22 -3.54 -9.92
N ALA A 22 17.92 -3.38 -9.73
CA ALA A 22 17.14 -4.18 -8.80
C ALA A 22 17.01 -5.64 -9.27
N TRP A 23 16.76 -5.82 -10.57
CA TRP A 23 16.43 -7.13 -11.16
C TRP A 23 17.38 -7.46 -12.32
N PRO A 24 18.67 -7.70 -12.05
CA PRO A 24 19.68 -7.89 -13.09
C PRO A 24 19.40 -9.12 -13.98
N ASP A 25 18.79 -10.16 -13.41
CA ASP A 25 18.42 -11.39 -14.12
C ASP A 25 17.03 -11.30 -14.77
N GLY A 26 16.33 -10.18 -14.57
CA GLY A 26 15.00 -9.94 -15.10
C GLY A 26 13.90 -10.75 -14.40
N VAL A 27 14.15 -11.20 -13.18
CA VAL A 27 13.18 -11.89 -12.32
C VAL A 27 12.93 -11.00 -11.10
N ILE A 28 11.67 -10.78 -10.76
CA ILE A 28 11.24 -10.14 -9.51
C ILE A 28 11.11 -11.26 -8.48
N GLU A 29 11.93 -11.17 -7.43
CA GLU A 29 11.94 -12.11 -6.31
C GLU A 29 11.42 -11.41 -5.06
N MET A 30 10.66 -12.12 -4.23
CA MET A 30 10.07 -11.55 -3.01
C MET A 30 11.12 -11.32 -1.92
N CYS A 31 12.10 -12.22 -1.83
CA CYS A 31 13.20 -12.14 -0.89
C CYS A 31 14.23 -11.09 -1.33
N PHE A 32 13.96 -9.82 -1.04
CA PHE A 32 14.98 -8.77 -1.05
C PHE A 32 15.36 -8.43 0.40
N ASP A 33 16.65 -8.16 0.64
CA ASP A 33 17.11 -7.76 1.96
C ASP A 33 16.56 -6.36 2.27
N SER A 34 15.49 -6.31 3.08
CA SER A 34 14.87 -5.06 3.45
C SER A 34 15.75 -4.27 4.42
N GLU A 35 16.55 -4.91 5.28
CA GLU A 35 17.44 -4.27 6.26
C GLU A 35 18.55 -3.45 5.59
N GLU A 36 19.05 -3.91 4.44
CA GLU A 36 20.02 -3.16 3.62
C GLU A 36 19.39 -2.06 2.73
N SER A 37 18.08 -1.84 2.85
CA SER A 37 17.39 -0.83 2.06
C SER A 37 17.90 0.59 2.34
N TRP A 38 18.10 1.34 1.25
CA TRP A 38 18.34 2.79 1.27
C TRP A 38 17.26 3.56 2.06
N PHE A 39 16.07 2.98 2.20
CA PHE A 39 14.93 3.60 2.84
C PHE A 39 15.16 3.90 4.32
N TRP A 40 15.88 3.04 5.05
CA TRP A 40 16.08 3.20 6.49
C TRP A 40 16.87 4.47 6.84
N ASP A 41 17.74 4.93 5.95
CA ASP A 41 18.46 6.20 6.09
C ASP A 41 17.55 7.44 5.95
N VAL A 42 16.42 7.31 5.25
CA VAL A 42 15.49 8.41 4.97
C VAL A 42 14.21 8.33 5.79
N HIS A 43 13.79 7.14 6.22
CA HIS A 43 12.56 6.87 6.96
C HIS A 43 12.34 7.83 8.15
N PRO A 44 13.27 7.98 9.12
CA PRO A 44 13.01 8.85 10.27
C PRO A 44 12.86 10.33 9.86
N LYS A 45 13.48 10.74 8.75
CA LYS A 45 13.37 12.10 8.20
C LYS A 45 12.00 12.30 7.54
N LEU A 46 11.54 11.32 6.76
CA LEU A 46 10.23 11.31 6.11
C LEU A 46 9.10 11.25 7.14
N ALA A 47 9.12 10.29 8.05
CA ALA A 47 8.15 10.14 9.12
C ALA A 47 8.07 11.43 9.94
N GLY A 48 9.23 11.97 10.36
CA GLY A 48 9.27 13.24 11.09
C GLY A 48 8.74 14.43 10.28
N ALA A 49 8.95 14.47 8.97
CA ALA A 49 8.41 15.53 8.11
C ALA A 49 6.89 15.44 7.94
N PHE A 50 6.33 14.23 7.77
CA PHE A 50 4.89 14.01 7.70
C PHE A 50 4.19 14.33 9.02
N HIS A 51 4.76 13.96 10.16
CA HIS A 51 4.24 14.33 11.48
C HIS A 51 4.19 15.85 11.72
N ARG A 52 5.08 16.62 11.09
CA ARG A 52 5.13 18.10 11.21
C ARG A 52 4.34 18.82 10.12
N LEU A 53 3.59 18.10 9.29
CA LEU A 53 2.88 18.68 8.16
C LEU A 53 1.65 19.46 8.64
N HIS A 54 1.79 20.78 8.75
CA HIS A 54 0.70 21.64 9.25
C HIS A 54 -0.62 21.43 8.47
N GLY A 55 -1.73 21.20 9.19
CA GLY A 55 -3.07 21.02 8.60
C GLY A 55 -3.34 19.61 8.04
N ALA A 56 -2.45 18.66 8.28
CA ALA A 56 -2.66 17.25 7.99
C ALA A 56 -2.11 16.40 9.14
N SER A 57 -2.53 15.14 9.18
CA SER A 57 -2.05 14.15 10.12
C SER A 57 -1.57 12.92 9.36
N LEU A 58 -0.46 12.34 9.83
CA LEU A 58 -0.11 10.96 9.51
C LEU A 58 -0.99 10.08 10.39
N LEU A 59 -1.94 9.36 9.79
CA LEU A 59 -2.90 8.54 10.54
C LEU A 59 -2.57 7.06 10.52
N TYR A 60 -1.80 6.62 9.52
CA TYR A 60 -1.42 5.22 9.39
C TYR A 60 -0.02 5.11 8.80
N GLN A 61 0.73 4.15 9.32
CA GLN A 61 2.05 3.76 8.86
C GLN A 61 2.13 2.24 8.96
N HIS A 62 2.55 1.58 7.88
CA HIS A 62 2.79 0.14 7.87
C HIS A 62 4.17 -0.14 7.30
N GLU A 63 4.93 -0.94 8.02
CA GLU A 63 6.29 -1.32 7.64
C GLU A 63 6.24 -2.45 6.60
N ALA A 64 7.35 -2.67 5.90
CA ALA A 64 7.42 -3.68 4.85
C ALA A 64 7.44 -5.12 5.39
N GLU A 65 7.97 -5.31 6.59
CA GLU A 65 8.02 -6.58 7.31
C GLU A 65 7.38 -6.38 8.69
N GLU A 66 6.29 -7.10 8.97
CA GLU A 66 5.96 -7.45 10.35
C GLU A 66 6.68 -8.76 10.65
N THR A 67 7.92 -8.68 11.11
CA THR A 67 8.62 -9.87 11.60
C THR A 67 7.90 -10.39 12.83
N ARG A 68 7.20 -11.53 12.73
CA ARG A 68 7.02 -12.39 13.91
C ARG A 68 8.41 -12.85 14.32
N SER A 69 8.90 -12.33 15.44
CA SER A 69 10.11 -12.86 16.06
C SER A 69 9.81 -14.26 16.56
N TRP A 70 10.63 -15.24 16.18
CA TRP A 70 10.68 -16.55 16.84
C TRP A 70 10.67 -16.35 18.35
N THR A 71 9.70 -16.97 19.01
CA THR A 71 9.66 -17.05 20.47
C THR A 71 10.29 -18.35 20.91
N ASP A 72 10.79 -18.43 22.15
CA ASP A 72 11.35 -19.68 22.72
C ASP A 72 10.30 -20.84 22.81
N GLU A 73 9.06 -20.61 22.35
CA GLU A 73 7.95 -21.56 22.29
C GLU A 73 7.78 -22.22 20.91
N ASP A 74 8.51 -21.75 19.89
CA ASP A 74 8.51 -22.33 18.53
C ASP A 74 9.54 -23.50 18.46
N ASP A 75 9.13 -24.68 17.99
CA ASP A 75 9.97 -25.89 17.95
C ASP A 75 11.09 -25.76 16.88
N ASP A 76 12.33 -26.18 17.22
CA ASP A 76 13.52 -26.12 16.34
C ASP A 76 13.39 -26.87 14.99
N ASP A 77 12.35 -27.72 14.84
CA ASP A 77 12.06 -28.53 13.65
C ASP A 77 10.92 -27.96 12.78
N ASP A 78 10.26 -26.86 13.18
CA ASP A 78 9.29 -26.19 12.33
C ASP A 78 9.99 -25.44 11.18
N ASP A 79 9.51 -25.62 9.95
CA ASP A 79 9.93 -24.78 8.82
C ASP A 79 9.76 -23.31 9.25
N PRO A 80 10.73 -22.43 8.95
CA PRO A 80 10.60 -21.02 9.32
C PRO A 80 9.25 -20.50 8.86
N PRO A 81 8.45 -19.89 9.77
CA PRO A 81 7.15 -19.37 9.38
C PRO A 81 7.37 -18.48 8.17
N CYS A 82 6.64 -18.78 7.09
CA CYS A 82 6.66 -17.93 5.90
C CYS A 82 6.43 -16.50 6.40
N PRO A 83 7.38 -15.56 6.16
CA PRO A 83 7.22 -14.20 6.66
C PRO A 83 5.88 -13.68 6.13
N GLU A 84 5.09 -13.07 7.00
CA GLU A 84 3.85 -12.38 6.64
C GLU A 84 4.08 -11.50 5.40
N PRO A 85 3.05 -11.26 4.54
CA PRO A 85 3.22 -10.75 3.19
C PRO A 85 4.20 -9.58 3.14
N SER A 86 5.41 -9.87 2.66
CA SER A 86 6.50 -8.89 2.59
C SER A 86 6.13 -7.87 1.52
N ARG A 87 5.99 -6.61 1.91
CA ARG A 87 5.72 -5.54 0.96
C ARG A 87 7.05 -4.97 0.49
N SER A 88 7.21 -4.73 -0.81
CA SER A 88 8.42 -4.06 -1.32
C SER A 88 8.43 -2.54 -1.13
N TYR A 89 7.58 -2.04 -0.25
CA TYR A 89 7.40 -0.63 0.03
C TYR A 89 6.91 -0.37 1.46
N HIS A 90 7.28 0.79 1.98
CA HIS A 90 6.75 1.32 3.23
C HIS A 90 5.56 2.23 2.95
N LEU A 91 4.45 2.03 3.66
CA LEU A 91 3.21 2.77 3.43
C LEU A 91 2.99 3.84 4.49
N PHE A 92 2.77 5.07 4.04
CA PHE A 92 2.27 6.16 4.87
C PHE A 92 0.89 6.58 4.39
N PHE A 93 0.00 6.96 5.29
CA PHE A 93 -1.27 7.60 4.94
C PHE A 93 -1.42 8.95 5.62
N VAL A 94 -1.56 9.98 4.80
CA VAL A 94 -1.63 11.37 5.24
C VAL A 94 -2.96 11.98 4.84
N ALA A 95 -3.77 12.37 5.82
CA ALA A 95 -5.09 12.96 5.61
C ALA A 95 -5.14 14.41 6.11
N PRO A 96 -5.95 15.29 5.49
CA PRO A 96 -6.25 16.61 6.05
C PRO A 96 -6.92 16.50 7.44
N GLN A 97 -6.67 17.46 8.32
CA GLN A 97 -7.32 17.55 9.64
C GLN A 97 -8.74 18.15 9.59
N ASP A 98 -9.26 18.44 8.41
CA ASP A 98 -10.55 19.10 8.20
C ASP A 98 -11.67 18.05 8.21
N ASP A 99 -12.73 18.30 8.98
CA ASP A 99 -13.88 17.39 9.12
C ASP A 99 -14.54 17.05 7.77
N ALA A 100 -14.37 17.90 6.75
CA ALA A 100 -14.84 17.64 5.39
C ALA A 100 -14.19 16.41 4.73
N PHE A 101 -13.10 15.86 5.29
CA PHE A 101 -12.44 14.63 4.84
C PHE A 101 -12.66 13.47 5.81
N THR A 102 -13.60 13.61 6.74
CA THR A 102 -13.98 12.55 7.68
C THR A 102 -15.36 12.03 7.34
N PHE A 103 -15.56 10.72 7.49
CA PHE A 103 -16.85 10.07 7.25
C PHE A 103 -17.14 9.02 8.31
N GLU A 104 -18.42 8.74 8.54
CA GLU A 104 -18.86 7.62 9.36
C GLU A 104 -19.02 6.40 8.46
N THR A 105 -18.65 5.22 8.98
CA THR A 105 -18.74 3.96 8.25
C THR A 105 -19.03 2.82 9.23
N THR A 106 -19.29 1.64 8.70
CA THR A 106 -19.61 0.44 9.49
C THR A 106 -18.96 -0.77 8.84
N THR A 107 -18.53 -1.73 9.65
CA THR A 107 -18.11 -3.07 9.22
C THR A 107 -19.00 -4.12 9.88
N GLU A 108 -19.03 -5.32 9.32
CA GLU A 108 -19.69 -6.47 9.93
C GLU A 108 -18.62 -7.40 10.51
N THR A 109 -18.79 -7.85 11.75
CA THR A 109 -17.92 -8.83 12.40
C THR A 109 -18.75 -9.87 13.13
N GLU A 110 -18.18 -11.03 13.39
CA GLU A 110 -18.83 -12.08 14.17
C GLU A 110 -18.90 -11.63 15.65
N ALA A 111 -20.07 -11.74 16.25
CA ALA A 111 -20.26 -11.50 17.67
C ALA A 111 -19.38 -12.45 18.49
N GLU A 112 -18.85 -11.97 19.61
CA GLU A 112 -18.15 -12.85 20.54
C GLU A 112 -19.09 -13.98 20.98
N PRO A 113 -18.61 -15.24 20.96
CA PRO A 113 -19.47 -16.35 21.32
C PRO A 113 -19.88 -16.24 22.78
N GLU A 114 -21.19 -16.29 23.02
CA GLU A 114 -21.72 -16.38 24.38
C GLU A 114 -21.42 -17.78 24.94
N PHE A 115 -20.68 -17.82 26.04
CA PHE A 115 -20.42 -19.04 26.80
C PHE A 115 -21.44 -19.15 27.94
N ASP A 116 -21.98 -20.34 28.16
CA ASP A 116 -22.83 -20.59 29.32
C ASP A 116 -22.02 -20.53 30.65
N GLU A 117 -22.72 -20.63 31.78
CA GLU A 117 -22.08 -20.60 33.12
C GLU A 117 -21.09 -21.76 33.37
N TYR A 118 -21.06 -22.76 32.49
CA TYR A 118 -20.17 -23.92 32.52
C TYR A 118 -19.04 -23.85 31.47
N GLY A 119 -18.97 -22.76 30.70
CA GLY A 119 -17.95 -22.57 29.66
C GLY A 119 -18.21 -23.38 28.38
N HIS A 120 -19.43 -23.87 28.18
CA HIS A 120 -19.83 -24.48 26.91
C HIS A 120 -20.30 -23.39 25.95
N GLN A 121 -19.71 -23.40 24.76
CA GLN A 121 -20.17 -22.62 23.62
C GLN A 121 -21.45 -23.29 23.09
N GLU A 122 -22.53 -22.53 22.88
CA GLU A 122 -23.74 -23.06 22.25
C GLU A 122 -23.41 -23.52 20.82
N PHE A 123 -23.31 -24.85 20.65
CA PHE A 123 -22.68 -25.53 19.52
C PHE A 123 -23.45 -25.44 18.18
N ASP A 124 -24.54 -24.67 18.12
CA ASP A 124 -25.50 -24.63 17.00
C ASP A 124 -26.02 -23.21 16.68
N SER A 125 -25.38 -22.14 17.17
CA SER A 125 -25.72 -20.78 16.72
C SER A 125 -24.91 -20.43 15.46
N ASP A 126 -25.58 -20.10 14.36
CA ASP A 126 -24.94 -19.39 13.26
C ASP A 126 -24.29 -18.13 13.85
N ALA A 127 -23.01 -17.89 13.52
CA ALA A 127 -22.29 -16.73 14.05
C ALA A 127 -23.10 -15.45 13.79
N GLU A 128 -23.57 -14.81 14.85
CA GLU A 128 -24.36 -13.59 14.73
C GLU A 128 -23.43 -12.49 14.21
N MET A 129 -23.75 -11.95 13.04
CA MET A 129 -23.01 -10.82 12.49
C MET A 129 -23.52 -9.54 13.15
N ILE A 130 -22.61 -8.82 13.82
CA ILE A 130 -22.89 -7.50 14.39
C ILE A 130 -22.31 -6.41 13.51
N THR A 131 -23.04 -5.29 13.41
CA THR A 131 -22.55 -4.09 12.73
C THR A 131 -21.76 -3.24 13.73
N VAL A 132 -20.48 -3.02 13.44
CA VAL A 132 -19.58 -2.21 14.24
C VAL A 132 -19.39 -0.85 13.57
N PRO A 133 -19.70 0.27 14.24
CA PRO A 133 -19.45 1.59 13.68
C PRO A 133 -17.96 1.93 13.68
N GLY A 134 -17.58 2.82 12.79
CA GLY A 134 -16.21 3.29 12.62
C GLY A 134 -16.14 4.69 12.05
N ARG A 135 -14.95 5.27 12.13
CA ARG A 135 -14.65 6.59 11.58
C ARG A 135 -13.56 6.49 10.53
N GLY A 136 -13.86 7.02 9.35
CA GLY A 136 -13.00 7.05 8.20
C GLY A 136 -12.44 8.44 7.89
N HIS A 137 -11.33 8.42 7.16
CA HIS A 137 -10.61 9.58 6.66
C HIS A 137 -10.25 9.38 5.19
N THR A 138 -10.48 10.39 4.36
CA THR A 138 -9.99 10.42 2.96
C THR A 138 -8.68 11.20 2.87
N GLY A 139 -7.68 10.62 2.22
CA GLY A 139 -6.33 11.18 2.17
C GLY A 139 -5.43 10.52 1.14
N TRP A 140 -4.13 10.77 1.26
CA TRP A 140 -3.14 10.25 0.32
C TRP A 140 -2.39 9.06 0.92
N SER A 141 -2.50 7.91 0.26
CA SER A 141 -1.57 6.79 0.43
C SER A 141 -0.27 7.13 -0.27
N VAL A 142 0.84 6.97 0.44
CA VAL A 142 2.21 7.24 -0.04
C VAL A 142 3.01 5.97 0.18
N ALA A 143 3.20 5.20 -0.88
CA ALA A 143 4.12 4.06 -0.87
C ALA A 143 5.51 4.53 -1.28
N VAL A 144 6.51 4.24 -0.45
CA VAL A 144 7.93 4.48 -0.74
C VAL A 144 8.60 3.14 -0.94
N SER A 145 9.16 2.90 -2.13
CA SER A 145 9.75 1.60 -2.47
C SER A 145 11.02 1.35 -1.66
N LEU A 146 11.18 0.15 -1.13
CA LEU A 146 12.42 -0.27 -0.49
C LEU A 146 13.53 -0.60 -1.50
N ILE A 147 13.15 -0.89 -2.74
CA ILE A 147 14.05 -1.32 -3.81
C ILE A 147 14.80 -0.14 -4.43
N ALA A 148 14.11 0.99 -4.61
CA ALA A 148 14.64 2.17 -5.29
C ALA A 148 14.03 3.46 -4.74
N PRO A 149 14.69 4.63 -4.91
CA PRO A 149 14.23 5.92 -4.40
C PRO A 149 13.04 6.50 -5.17
N PHE A 150 11.96 5.71 -5.27
CA PHE A 150 10.72 6.04 -5.91
C PHE A 150 9.55 5.95 -4.93
N ALA A 151 8.53 6.77 -5.18
CA ALA A 151 7.27 6.71 -4.46
C ALA A 151 6.08 6.73 -5.41
N ALA A 152 5.01 6.05 -5.00
CA ALA A 152 3.69 6.14 -5.60
C ALA A 152 2.74 6.85 -4.63
N ILE A 153 1.89 7.73 -5.17
CA ILE A 153 0.88 8.44 -4.39
C ILE A 153 -0.49 8.20 -5.01
N SER A 154 -1.41 7.68 -4.20
CA SER A 154 -2.78 7.35 -4.61
C SER A 154 -3.79 7.88 -3.60
N LEU A 155 -4.97 8.26 -4.07
CA LEU A 155 -6.06 8.70 -3.20
C LEU A 155 -6.73 7.47 -2.58
N SER A 156 -6.81 7.43 -1.25
CA SER A 156 -7.35 6.30 -0.50
C SER A 156 -8.15 6.78 0.70
N ASP A 157 -8.87 5.84 1.30
CA ASP A 157 -9.47 6.00 2.60
C ASP A 157 -8.73 5.14 3.63
N TYR A 158 -8.87 5.54 4.89
CA TYR A 158 -8.45 4.78 6.07
C TYR A 158 -9.56 4.89 7.11
N ALA A 159 -9.98 3.78 7.71
CA ALA A 159 -11.01 3.79 8.75
C ALA A 159 -10.62 2.91 9.94
N VAL A 160 -11.04 3.33 11.13
CA VAL A 160 -10.87 2.57 12.37
C VAL A 160 -12.26 2.31 12.97
N PHE A 161 -12.50 1.07 13.37
CA PHE A 161 -13.76 0.61 13.94
C PHE A 161 -13.67 0.50 15.47
N GLU A 162 -14.82 0.50 16.13
CA GLU A 162 -14.89 0.42 17.60
C GLU A 162 -14.34 -0.88 18.18
N ASP A 163 -14.32 -1.96 17.40
CA ASP A 163 -13.71 -3.26 17.76
C ASP A 163 -12.17 -3.26 17.64
N GLY A 164 -11.57 -2.15 17.19
CA GLY A 164 -10.14 -2.01 16.96
C GLY A 164 -9.66 -2.47 15.59
N SER A 165 -10.54 -3.09 14.78
CA SER A 165 -10.23 -3.40 13.39
C SER A 165 -10.08 -2.11 12.56
N ASN A 166 -9.45 -2.22 11.38
CA ASN A 166 -9.27 -1.08 10.50
C ASN A 166 -9.36 -1.46 9.03
N TRP A 167 -9.79 -0.49 8.21
CA TRP A 167 -9.64 -0.56 6.77
C TRP A 167 -8.34 0.12 6.39
N GLN A 168 -7.37 -0.71 5.99
CA GLN A 168 -6.05 -0.23 5.60
C GLN A 168 -6.12 0.60 4.32
N PRO A 169 -5.29 1.66 4.23
CA PRO A 169 -5.17 2.43 3.01
C PRO A 169 -4.48 1.60 1.93
N ALA A 170 -4.89 1.77 0.68
CA ALA A 170 -4.32 1.04 -0.45
C ALA A 170 -3.64 1.99 -1.44
N ILE A 171 -2.62 1.48 -2.14
CA ILE A 171 -2.01 2.20 -3.28
C ILE A 171 -2.66 1.85 -4.62
N ARG A 172 -3.30 0.69 -4.71
CA ARG A 172 -4.24 0.33 -5.79
C ARG A 172 -5.65 0.39 -5.22
N ARG A 173 -6.33 1.51 -5.41
CA ARG A 173 -7.75 1.61 -5.09
C ARG A 173 -8.55 1.25 -6.33
N TYR A 174 -9.35 0.21 -6.22
CA TYR A 174 -10.33 -0.13 -7.23
C TYR A 174 -11.61 0.64 -6.91
N VAL A 175 -11.97 1.59 -7.77
CA VAL A 175 -13.25 2.31 -7.71
C VAL A 175 -13.97 1.96 -8.99
N GLU A 176 -15.21 1.50 -8.89
CA GLU A 176 -16.07 1.24 -10.05
C GLU A 176 -17.18 2.28 -10.15
N ASP A 177 -17.62 2.58 -11.36
CA ASP A 177 -18.89 3.27 -11.59
C ASP A 177 -20.08 2.32 -11.41
N ASN A 178 -21.30 2.86 -11.55
CA ASN A 178 -22.53 2.07 -11.46
C ASN A 178 -22.66 0.98 -12.54
N ASP A 179 -21.83 1.05 -13.60
CA ASP A 179 -21.79 0.09 -14.70
C ASP A 179 -20.66 -0.94 -14.51
N GLY A 180 -19.91 -0.89 -13.39
CA GLY A 180 -18.80 -1.79 -13.08
C GLY A 180 -17.50 -1.45 -13.80
N ASN A 181 -17.34 -0.25 -14.35
CA ASN A 181 -16.09 0.16 -15.00
C ASN A 181 -15.16 0.83 -13.99
N PRO A 182 -13.84 0.58 -14.06
CA PRO A 182 -12.88 1.24 -13.20
C PRO A 182 -12.85 2.76 -13.45
N VAL A 183 -13.00 3.53 -12.39
CA VAL A 183 -12.95 4.99 -12.36
C VAL A 183 -11.70 5.43 -11.62
N ASN A 184 -11.09 6.52 -12.09
CA ASN A 184 -10.00 7.14 -11.35
C ASN A 184 -10.52 7.69 -10.00
N PRO A 185 -9.93 7.30 -8.86
CA PRO A 185 -10.40 7.74 -7.54
C PRO A 185 -10.46 9.26 -7.38
N GLU A 186 -9.53 10.00 -7.99
CA GLU A 186 -9.48 11.47 -7.93
C GLU A 186 -10.66 12.11 -8.70
N ASP A 187 -11.04 11.53 -9.83
CA ASP A 187 -12.18 11.99 -10.61
C ASP A 187 -13.50 11.68 -9.89
N ALA A 188 -13.64 10.47 -9.33
CA ALA A 188 -14.78 10.09 -8.51
C ALA A 188 -14.94 11.02 -7.29
N PHE A 189 -13.85 11.32 -6.58
CA PHE A 189 -13.87 12.25 -5.45
C PHE A 189 -14.29 13.66 -5.88
N ARG A 190 -13.76 14.15 -7.02
CA ARG A 190 -14.09 15.47 -7.55
C ARG A 190 -15.56 15.57 -7.94
N GLU A 191 -16.13 14.50 -8.49
CA GLU A 191 -17.55 14.43 -8.83
C GLU A 191 -18.44 14.45 -7.57
N ALA A 192 -18.11 13.63 -6.57
CA ALA A 192 -18.91 13.50 -5.36
C ALA A 192 -18.81 14.72 -4.41
N HIS A 193 -17.60 15.28 -4.22
CA HIS A 193 -17.33 16.29 -3.20
C HIS A 193 -17.02 17.68 -3.78
N GLY A 194 -16.86 17.78 -5.09
CA GLY A 194 -16.63 19.03 -5.81
C GLY A 194 -15.17 19.49 -5.85
N GLN A 195 -14.90 20.39 -6.80
CA GLN A 195 -13.56 20.88 -7.12
C GLN A 195 -12.85 21.58 -5.95
N GLN A 196 -13.59 22.27 -5.07
CA GLN A 196 -12.97 23.04 -3.97
C GLN A 196 -12.34 22.13 -2.92
N LEU A 197 -12.99 21.03 -2.56
CA LEU A 197 -12.43 20.04 -1.64
C LEU A 197 -11.27 19.29 -2.29
N PHE A 198 -11.41 18.92 -3.56
CA PHE A 198 -10.31 18.31 -4.31
C PHE A 198 -9.05 19.21 -4.34
N GLN A 199 -9.20 20.53 -4.52
CA GLN A 199 -8.07 21.46 -4.47
C GLN A 199 -7.34 21.49 -3.12
N LYS A 200 -8.04 21.20 -2.00
CA LYS A 200 -7.37 21.06 -0.70
C LYS A 200 -6.53 19.78 -0.64
N LEU A 201 -7.05 18.67 -1.16
CA LEU A 201 -6.29 17.42 -1.28
C LEU A 201 -5.08 17.58 -2.21
N ASP A 202 -5.25 18.22 -3.36
CA ASP A 202 -4.16 18.42 -4.33
C ASP A 202 -3.03 19.31 -3.76
N LYS A 203 -3.38 20.33 -2.96
CA LYS A 203 -2.40 21.11 -2.19
C LYS A 203 -1.64 20.25 -1.18
N LEU A 204 -2.32 19.33 -0.52
CA LEU A 204 -1.67 18.36 0.37
C LEU A 204 -0.73 17.45 -0.41
N ARG A 205 -1.17 16.91 -1.56
CA ARG A 205 -0.36 16.09 -2.47
C ARG A 205 0.93 16.82 -2.85
N THR A 206 0.81 18.07 -3.28
CA THR A 206 1.97 18.91 -3.67
C THR A 206 2.98 19.04 -2.53
N ARG A 207 2.51 19.19 -1.28
CA ARG A 207 3.39 19.28 -0.10
C ARG A 207 4.06 17.95 0.21
N ILE A 208 3.33 16.84 0.07
CA ILE A 208 3.89 15.48 0.23
C ILE A 208 4.98 15.24 -0.81
N VAL A 209 4.73 15.56 -2.09
CA VAL A 209 5.73 15.47 -3.17
C VAL A 209 6.97 16.29 -2.82
N GLY A 210 6.81 17.54 -2.38
CA GLY A 210 7.94 18.38 -2.00
C GLY A 210 8.75 17.84 -0.81
N ILE A 211 8.13 17.11 0.13
CA ILE A 211 8.84 16.42 1.20
C ILE A 211 9.65 15.25 0.64
N LEU A 212 9.03 14.40 -0.19
CA LEU A 212 9.67 13.24 -0.80
C LEU A 212 10.90 13.66 -1.62
N GLU A 213 10.72 14.64 -2.52
CA GLU A 213 11.80 15.13 -3.38
C GLU A 213 12.96 15.76 -2.58
N LYS A 214 12.65 16.50 -1.51
CA LYS A 214 13.67 17.06 -0.61
C LYS A 214 14.53 15.98 0.05
N HIS A 215 13.98 14.78 0.23
CA HIS A 215 14.66 13.63 0.81
C HIS A 215 15.18 12.63 -0.24
N GLY A 216 15.20 13.03 -1.52
CA GLY A 216 15.78 12.24 -2.61
C GLY A 216 14.85 11.18 -3.18
N VAL A 217 13.57 11.18 -2.80
CA VAL A 217 12.57 10.23 -3.29
C VAL A 217 11.79 10.85 -4.43
N THR A 218 11.82 10.22 -5.60
CA THR A 218 11.13 10.72 -6.79
C THR A 218 9.73 10.11 -6.90
N VAL A 219 8.70 10.96 -7.01
CA VAL A 219 7.33 10.47 -7.22
C VAL A 219 7.14 10.05 -8.67
N LEU A 220 6.68 8.83 -8.89
CA LEU A 220 6.35 8.32 -10.22
C LEU A 220 4.92 8.73 -10.58
N PRO A 221 4.71 9.38 -11.75
CA PRO A 221 3.37 9.69 -12.20
C PRO A 221 2.63 8.41 -12.60
N GLU A 222 1.31 8.43 -12.50
CA GLU A 222 0.44 7.29 -12.83
C GLU A 222 0.72 6.70 -14.22
N ALA A 223 0.93 7.57 -15.22
CA ALA A 223 1.26 7.15 -16.58
C ALA A 223 2.60 6.41 -16.71
N GLU A 224 3.54 6.61 -15.77
CA GLU A 224 4.81 5.86 -15.75
C GLU A 224 4.64 4.53 -15.00
N LEU A 225 3.91 4.52 -13.89
CA LEU A 225 3.63 3.33 -13.09
C LEU A 225 2.97 2.22 -13.92
N HIS A 226 2.08 2.58 -14.84
CA HIS A 226 1.35 1.63 -15.70
C HIS A 226 2.12 1.19 -16.96
N LYS A 227 3.35 1.66 -17.19
CA LYS A 227 4.11 1.22 -18.37
C LYS A 227 4.57 -0.22 -18.18
N ALA A 228 4.34 -1.03 -19.22
CA ALA A 228 4.81 -2.40 -19.25
C ALA A 228 6.35 -2.48 -19.32
N VAL A 229 6.90 -3.47 -18.62
CA VAL A 229 8.31 -3.83 -18.51
C VAL A 229 8.46 -5.25 -19.04
N PRO A 230 8.41 -5.44 -20.37
CA PRO A 230 8.24 -6.77 -21.00
C PRO A 230 9.44 -7.72 -20.83
N TRP A 231 10.53 -7.26 -20.22
CA TRP A 231 11.71 -8.08 -19.93
C TRP A 231 11.79 -8.58 -18.50
N LEU A 232 10.88 -8.14 -17.62
CA LEU A 232 10.74 -8.71 -16.29
C LEU A 232 9.80 -9.90 -16.32
N LYS A 233 10.00 -10.80 -15.36
CA LYS A 233 9.09 -11.88 -14.99
C LYS A 233 8.98 -11.91 -13.47
N GLY A 234 7.82 -12.24 -12.93
CA GLY A 234 7.68 -12.49 -11.49
C GLY A 234 8.04 -13.93 -11.22
N ASP A 235 8.71 -14.17 -10.10
CA ASP A 235 8.68 -15.50 -9.52
C ASP A 235 7.27 -15.82 -9.01
N GLY A 236 6.92 -17.11 -8.93
CA GLY A 236 5.59 -17.59 -8.52
C GLY A 236 5.18 -17.16 -7.11
N GLU A 237 6.14 -16.73 -6.30
CA GLU A 237 5.95 -16.23 -4.93
C GLU A 237 5.90 -14.69 -4.87
N ALA A 238 6.32 -13.99 -5.93
CA ALA A 238 6.50 -12.54 -5.92
C ALA A 238 5.29 -11.73 -6.44
N LEU A 239 4.43 -12.33 -7.27
CA LEU A 239 3.29 -11.66 -7.89
C LEU A 239 2.01 -12.51 -7.75
N VAL A 240 1.04 -11.99 -6.99
CA VAL A 240 -0.25 -12.64 -6.73
C VAL A 240 -1.25 -12.46 -7.90
N GLY A 241 -2.04 -13.50 -8.19
CA GLY A 241 -3.28 -13.40 -9.00
C GLY A 241 -3.10 -13.38 -10.52
N ASP A 242 -4.02 -12.72 -11.24
CA ASP A 242 -4.04 -12.57 -12.71
C ASP A 242 -2.72 -12.03 -13.30
N ALA A 243 -1.82 -11.48 -12.46
CA ALA A 243 -0.47 -11.07 -12.82
C ALA A 243 0.42 -12.22 -13.32
N VAL A 244 0.13 -13.47 -12.93
CA VAL A 244 0.73 -14.66 -13.53
C VAL A 244 0.25 -14.74 -14.98
N ASN A 245 1.08 -14.24 -15.90
CA ASN A 245 0.86 -14.08 -17.36
C ASN A 245 0.38 -12.69 -17.85
N GLN A 246 0.24 -11.68 -16.99
CA GLN A 246 0.08 -10.28 -17.45
C GLN A 246 1.45 -9.62 -17.70
N PRO A 247 1.52 -8.58 -18.54
CA PRO A 247 2.74 -7.78 -18.67
C PRO A 247 3.04 -7.06 -17.36
N ILE A 248 4.18 -7.36 -16.74
CA ILE A 248 4.68 -6.68 -15.54
C ILE A 248 4.80 -5.18 -15.81
N SER A 249 4.25 -4.37 -14.92
CA SER A 249 4.33 -2.91 -14.99
C SER A 249 5.50 -2.36 -14.14
N VAL A 250 5.80 -1.06 -14.30
CA VAL A 250 6.74 -0.37 -13.42
C VAL A 250 6.28 -0.43 -11.97
N PHE A 251 4.96 -0.39 -11.75
CA PHE A 251 4.39 -0.54 -10.42
C PHE A 251 4.75 -1.91 -9.82
N ASP A 252 4.52 -3.00 -10.56
CA ASP A 252 4.81 -4.36 -10.10
C ASP A 252 6.31 -4.60 -9.86
N ALA A 253 7.19 -3.78 -10.45
CA ALA A 253 8.64 -3.87 -10.25
C ALA A 253 9.14 -3.23 -8.94
N PHE A 254 8.34 -2.36 -8.30
CA PHE A 254 8.76 -1.55 -7.15
C PHE A 254 7.79 -1.54 -5.97
N PHE A 255 6.52 -1.89 -6.20
CA PHE A 255 5.43 -1.80 -5.23
C PHE A 255 4.55 -3.06 -5.30
N PHE A 256 5.10 -4.17 -4.87
CA PHE A 256 4.42 -5.47 -4.83
C PHE A 256 4.32 -5.96 -3.38
N GLU A 257 3.42 -6.90 -3.16
CA GLU A 257 3.15 -7.51 -1.85
C GLU A 257 3.26 -9.02 -2.00
N GLY A 258 3.93 -9.67 -1.05
CA GLY A 258 4.07 -11.11 -0.97
C GLY A 258 2.77 -11.83 -0.62
N ILE A 259 2.83 -13.16 -0.72
CA ILE A 259 1.78 -14.07 -0.26
C ILE A 259 1.99 -14.34 1.22
#